data_AF-A0A2K0YC47-F1
#
_entry.id   AF-A0A2K0YC47-F1
#
_cell.length_a   1.000
_cell.length_b   1.000
_cell.length_c   1.000
_cell.angle_alpha   90.00
_cell.angle_beta   90.00
_cell.angle_gamma   90.00
#
_symmetry.space_group_name_H-M   'P 1'
#
loop_
_entity.id
_entity.type
_entity.pdbx_description
1 polymer ?
#
loop_
_entity_poly.entity_id
_entity_poly.type
_entity_poly.pdbx_seq_one_letter_code
_entity_poly.pdbx_strand_id
1 'polypeptide(L)' 'MATAAMLDSWTNGHAHEAPITVARNARGWFVATRQFDPAREFSLPEDLMAAIRLARSRGIGLLHFDCDGPVLPELPVHDW' A
#
# COMPACT_ATOMS: atom_id res chain seq x y z
N MET A 1 7.05 12.47 -1.55
CA MET A 1 7.18 11.51 -2.68
C MET A 1 5.87 10.76 -2.78
N ALA A 2 5.35 10.58 -4.00
CA ALA A 2 4.06 9.94 -4.26
C ALA A 2 4.11 8.46 -3.85
N THR A 3 3.14 7.99 -3.06
CA THR A 3 3.08 6.62 -2.52
C THR A 3 3.18 5.56 -3.61
N ALA A 4 2.58 5.78 -4.79
CA ALA A 4 2.76 4.92 -5.97
C ALA A 4 4.22 4.68 -6.33
N ALA A 5 5.08 5.70 -6.32
CA ALA A 5 6.48 5.56 -6.69
C ALA A 5 7.25 4.67 -5.70
N MET A 6 6.90 4.72 -4.42
CA MET A 6 7.49 3.85 -3.39
C MET A 6 6.99 2.41 -3.54
N LEU A 7 5.69 2.21 -3.76
CA LEU A 7 5.13 0.89 -4.05
C LEU A 7 5.74 0.28 -5.32
N ASP A 8 6.02 1.09 -6.34
CA ASP A 8 6.71 0.68 -7.56
C ASP A 8 8.16 0.27 -7.29
N SER A 9 8.89 1.06 -6.52
CA SER A 9 10.26 0.71 -6.15
C SER A 9 10.32 -0.64 -5.40
N TRP A 10 9.44 -0.83 -4.41
CA TRP A 10 9.38 -2.06 -3.62
C TRP A 10 8.94 -3.29 -4.42
N THR A 11 8.19 -3.08 -5.51
CA THR A 11 7.78 -4.18 -6.41
C THR A 11 8.73 -4.37 -7.59
N ASN A 12 9.75 -3.49 -7.74
CA ASN A 12 10.71 -3.53 -8.83
C ASN A 12 12.17 -3.36 -8.33
N GLY A 13 12.85 -4.47 -8.07
CA GLY A 13 14.28 -4.51 -7.74
C GLY A 13 14.63 -4.18 -6.28
N HIS A 14 13.75 -3.50 -5.53
CA HIS A 14 14.01 -3.08 -4.14
C HIS A 14 13.08 -3.75 -3.12
N ALA A 15 12.61 -4.97 -3.41
CA ALA A 15 11.70 -5.71 -2.50
C ALA A 15 12.32 -5.97 -1.11
N HIS A 16 13.64 -6.15 -1.04
CA HIS A 16 14.38 -6.31 0.21
C HIS A 16 14.38 -5.02 1.07
N GLU A 17 14.11 -3.88 0.46
CA GLU A 17 13.96 -2.59 1.14
C GLU A 17 12.52 -2.31 1.54
N ALA A 18 11.55 -3.15 1.20
CA ALA A 18 10.16 -2.92 1.55
C ALA A 18 9.94 -3.13 3.07
N PRO A 19 9.42 -2.13 3.81
CA PRO A 19 9.09 -2.29 5.24
C PRO A 19 7.81 -3.12 5.45
N ILE A 20 7.11 -3.45 4.36
CA ILE A 20 5.82 -4.13 4.32
C ILE A 20 5.77 -5.04 3.10
N THR A 21 5.04 -6.16 3.19
CA THR A 21 4.83 -7.03 2.04
C THR A 21 3.92 -6.33 1.02
N VAL A 22 4.46 -6.16 -0.19
CA VAL A 22 3.76 -5.58 -1.33
C VAL A 22 3.96 -6.44 -2.57
N ALA A 23 2.92 -6.55 -3.38
CA ALA A 23 2.95 -7.17 -4.71
C ALA A 23 2.27 -6.26 -5.73
N ARG A 24 2.64 -6.38 -7.00
CA ARG A 24 2.05 -5.62 -8.12
C ARG A 24 1.53 -6.55 -9.19
N ASN A 25 0.42 -6.17 -9.83
CA ASN A 25 0.01 -6.70 -11.13
C ASN A 25 -0.30 -5.54 -12.08
N ALA A 26 -0.87 -5.83 -13.25
CA ALA A 26 -1.22 -4.81 -14.24
C ALA A 26 -2.29 -3.80 -13.77
N ARG A 27 -3.01 -4.08 -12.68
CA ARG A 27 -4.15 -3.29 -12.17
C ARG A 27 -3.83 -2.49 -10.91
N GLY A 28 -2.62 -2.61 -10.37
CA GLY A 28 -2.18 -1.86 -9.19
C GLY A 28 -1.43 -2.72 -8.19
N TRP A 29 -1.56 -2.38 -6.90
CA TRP A 29 -0.75 -2.94 -5.82
C TRP A 29 -1.60 -3.63 -4.75
N PHE A 30 -1.03 -4.70 -4.21
CA PHE A 30 -1.54 -5.41 -3.04
C PHE A 30 -0.61 -5.18 -1.87
N VAL A 31 -1.15 -4.73 -0.73
CA VAL A 31 -0.36 -4.43 0.48
C VAL A 31 -0.91 -5.24 1.65
N ALA A 32 -0.06 -6.06 2.26
CA ALA A 32 -0.44 -6.84 3.44
C ALA A 32 -0.51 -5.95 4.68
N THR A 33 -1.60 -6.01 5.44
CA THR A 33 -1.81 -5.06 6.56
C THR A 33 -1.19 -5.49 7.88
N ARG A 34 -0.71 -6.74 7.98
CA ARG A 34 -0.22 -7.36 9.23
C ARG A 34 1.27 -7.72 9.21
N GLN A 35 1.90 -7.78 8.05
CA GLN A 35 3.30 -8.17 7.90
C GLN A 35 4.14 -6.91 7.71
N PHE A 36 4.64 -6.37 8.82
CA PHE A 36 5.50 -5.18 8.85
C PHE A 36 6.79 -5.48 9.59
N ASP A 37 7.87 -4.84 9.17
CA ASP A 37 9.07 -4.70 10.00
C ASP A 37 8.85 -3.52 10.97
N PRO A 38 8.67 -3.77 12.29
CA PRO A 38 8.40 -2.69 13.25
C PRO A 38 9.52 -1.65 13.31
N ALA A 39 10.76 -2.03 12.99
CA ALA A 39 11.90 -1.10 13.00
C ALA A 39 11.85 -0.09 11.84
N ARG A 40 11.04 -0.37 10.81
CA ARG A 40 10.97 0.41 9.56
C ARG A 40 9.58 1.00 9.32
N GLU A 41 8.68 0.90 10.29
CA GLU A 41 7.32 1.44 10.19
C GLU A 41 7.32 2.95 9.88
N PHE A 42 8.29 3.70 10.43
CA PHE A 42 8.45 5.14 10.20
C PHE A 42 8.86 5.51 8.76
N SER A 43 9.29 4.54 7.93
CA SER A 43 9.62 4.80 6.53
C SER A 43 8.43 4.65 5.57
N LEU A 44 7.24 4.31 6.09
CA LEU A 44 6.02 4.25 5.29
C LEU A 44 5.45 5.66 5.07
N PRO A 45 4.97 5.98 3.85
CA PRO A 45 4.16 7.18 3.62
C PRO A 45 2.96 7.27 4.57
N GLU A 46 2.63 8.49 5.00
CA GLU A 46 1.57 8.73 5.99
C GLU A 46 0.19 8.28 5.51
N ASP A 47 -0.12 8.52 4.24
CA ASP A 47 -1.37 8.11 3.61
C ASP A 47 -1.49 6.58 3.45
N LEU A 48 -0.40 5.90 3.09
CA LEU A 48 -0.33 4.45 3.07
C LEU A 48 -0.54 3.87 4.48
N MET A 49 0.12 4.46 5.48
CA MET A 49 -0.05 4.08 6.88
C MET A 49 -1.49 4.29 7.36
N ALA A 50 -2.13 5.40 6.98
CA ALA A 50 -3.52 5.69 7.32
C ALA A 50 -4.46 4.62 6.71
N ALA A 51 -4.26 4.25 5.45
CA ALA A 51 -5.02 3.19 4.80
C ALA A 51 -4.83 1.83 5.48
N ILE A 52 -3.59 1.47 5.83
CA ILE A 52 -3.27 0.23 6.56
C ILE A 52 -3.96 0.20 7.92
N ARG A 53 -3.90 1.29 8.69
CA ARG A 53 -4.56 1.39 10.00
C ARG A 53 -6.07 1.24 9.89
N LEU A 54 -6.69 1.89 8.89
CA LEU A 54 -8.11 1.75 8.62
C LEU A 54 -8.49 0.31 8.25
N ALA A 55 -7.70 -0.35 7.40
CA ALA A 55 -7.93 -1.74 7.04
C ALA A 55 -7.83 -2.67 8.27
N ARG A 56 -6.80 -2.49 9.09
CA ARG A 56 -6.59 -3.25 10.33
C ARG A 56 -7.73 -3.07 11.32
N SER A 57 -8.23 -1.85 11.51
CA SER A 57 -9.35 -1.59 12.44
C SER A 57 -10.64 -2.29 12.00
N ARG A 58 -10.75 -2.64 10.71
CA ARG A 58 -11.86 -3.42 10.12
C ARG A 58 -11.55 -4.91 9.96
N GLY A 59 -10.42 -5.39 10.47
CA GLY A 59 -10.02 -6.80 10.36
C GLY A 59 -9.49 -7.23 8.98
N ILE A 60 -9.33 -6.29 8.04
CA ILE A 60 -8.91 -6.55 6.66
C ILE A 60 -7.40 -6.82 6.62
N GLY A 61 -7.02 -7.96 6.02
CA GLY A 61 -5.64 -8.43 5.94
C GLY A 61 -4.84 -7.97 4.71
N LEU A 62 -5.54 -7.54 3.67
CA LEU A 62 -4.96 -7.20 2.37
C LEU A 62 -5.68 -5.98 1.81
N LEU A 63 -4.93 -4.96 1.44
CA LEU A 63 -5.40 -3.81 0.68
C LEU A 63 -5.09 -3.99 -0.79
N HIS A 64 -6.03 -3.57 -1.64
CA HIS A 64 -5.80 -3.43 -3.08
C HIS A 64 -5.91 -1.93 -3.42
N PHE A 65 -4.82 -1.37 -3.93
CA PHE A 65 -4.79 -0.04 -4.52
C PHE A 65 -4.93 -0.22 -6.03
N ASP A 66 -6.14 0.02 -6.51
CA ASP A 66 -6.55 -0.18 -7.89
C ASP A 66 -6.24 1.05 -8.74
N CYS A 67 -5.75 0.84 -9.97
CA CYS A 67 -5.30 1.92 -10.87
C CYS A 67 -6.18 2.08 -12.12
N ASP A 68 -7.01 1.08 -12.45
CA ASP A 68 -7.73 1.01 -13.73
C ASP A 68 -9.24 0.80 -13.59
N GLY A 69 -9.73 0.68 -12.37
CA GLY A 69 -11.14 0.54 -12.02
C GLY A 69 -11.88 1.88 -11.92
N PRO A 70 -13.22 1.81 -11.84
CA PRO A 70 -14.05 3.00 -11.68
C PRO A 70 -13.86 3.63 -10.30
N VAL A 71 -13.95 4.96 -10.25
CA VAL A 71 -14.05 5.69 -8.98
C VAL A 71 -15.41 5.41 -8.35
N LEU A 72 -15.39 4.90 -7.11
CA LEU A 72 -16.58 4.67 -6.30
C LEU A 72 -16.63 5.73 -5.18
N PRO A 73 -17.77 6.41 -4.94
CA PRO A 73 -17.89 7.42 -3.89
C PRO A 73 -17.52 6.93 -2.48
N GLU A 74 -17.63 5.63 -2.24
CA GLU A 74 -17.40 5.00 -0.94
C GLU A 74 -15.92 4.64 -0.70
N LEU A 75 -15.07 4.73 -1.72
CA LEU A 75 -13.66 4.37 -1.66
C LEU A 75 -12.76 5.63 -1.71
N PRO A 76 -11.66 5.65 -0.94
CA PRO A 76 -10.65 6.69 -1.08
C PRO A 76 -10.07 6.72 -2.49
N VAL A 77 -9.91 7.91 -3.05
CA VAL A 77 -9.16 8.15 -4.28
C VAL A 77 -7.87 8.84 -3.91
N HIS A 78 -6.77 8.32 -4.44
CA HIS A 78 -5.44 8.88 -4.27
C HIS A 78 -5.00 9.51 -5.61
N ASP A 79 -4.30 10.63 -5.56
CA ASP A 79 -3.90 11.43 -6.73
C ASP A 79 -2.53 11.03 -7.31
N TRP A 80 -1.98 9.91 -6.84
CA TRP A 80 -0.65 9.41 -7.17
C TRP A 80 -0.65 8.15 -8.04
#